data_AF-A0A371I9I4-F1
#
_entry.id   AF-A0A371I9I4-F1
#
_cell.length_a   1.000
_cell.length_b   1.000
_cell.length_c   1.000
_cell.angle_alpha   90.00
_cell.angle_beta   90.00
_cell.angle_gamma   90.00
#
_symmetry.space_group_name_H-M   'P 1'
#
loop_
_entity.id
_entity.type
_entity.pdbx_description
1 polymer ?
#
loop_
_entity_poly.entity_id
_entity_poly.type
_entity_poly.pdbx_seq_one_letter_code
_entity_poly.pdbx_strand_id
1 'polypeptide(L)'
;MNKKASETLKEYAQQWREVAMHVQPPLSEKEMVTMFIETLQLPFYEKMVGSIYTKFFDLVVIGEWIELGVRNGRISHMASRTTLAKKAVKKGEANIVTTDRTSNGTPQKTFGFQPVFQSKAPARLHHK
;
A
#
# COMPACT_ATOMS: atom_id res chain seq x y z
N MET A 1 -0.66 -7.22 -22.32
CA MET A 1 0.59 -6.94 -21.57
C MET A 1 0.30 -7.17 -20.10
N ASN A 2 1.18 -7.80 -19.33
CA ASN A 2 0.98 -8.03 -17.89
C ASN A 2 2.22 -7.60 -17.13
N LYS A 3 2.04 -7.02 -15.94
CA LYS A 3 3.14 -6.62 -15.08
C LYS A 3 3.89 -7.84 -14.53
N LYS A 4 5.22 -7.85 -14.69
CA LYS A 4 6.17 -8.81 -14.11
C LYS A 4 6.38 -8.56 -12.62
N ALA A 5 6.78 -9.59 -11.89
CA ALA A 5 7.06 -9.48 -10.46
C ALA A 5 8.34 -8.66 -10.16
N SER A 6 9.32 -8.67 -11.08
CA SER A 6 10.63 -8.03 -10.88
C SER A 6 10.67 -6.55 -11.25
N GLU A 7 9.70 -6.05 -12.02
CA GLU A 7 9.64 -4.65 -12.44
C GLU A 7 8.78 -3.83 -11.49
N THR A 8 9.10 -2.55 -11.36
CA THR A 8 8.28 -1.59 -10.63
C THR A 8 7.02 -1.25 -11.42
N LEU A 9 5.98 -0.75 -10.75
CA LEU A 9 4.78 -0.31 -11.46
C LEU A 9 5.06 0.84 -12.43
N LYS A 10 5.98 1.75 -12.08
CA LYS A 10 6.33 2.89 -12.92
C LYS A 10 6.99 2.45 -14.23
N GLU A 11 7.94 1.51 -14.17
CA GLU A 11 8.58 0.94 -15.37
C GLU A 11 7.55 0.24 -16.26
N TYR A 12 6.66 -0.54 -15.65
CA TYR A 12 5.56 -1.18 -16.36
C TYR A 12 4.64 -0.17 -17.06
N ALA A 13 4.24 0.89 -16.34
CA ALA A 13 3.37 1.94 -16.87
C ALA A 13 4.00 2.67 -18.06
N GLN A 14 5.31 2.90 -18.01
CA GLN A 14 6.03 3.49 -19.13
C GLN A 14 5.98 2.59 -20.37
N GLN A 15 6.37 1.31 -20.23
CA GLN A 15 6.34 0.36 -21.35
C GLN A 15 4.93 0.15 -21.90
N TRP A 16 3.93 0.09 -21.01
CA TRP A 16 2.53 -0.05 -21.41
C TRP A 16 2.06 1.15 -22.23
N ARG A 17 2.42 2.36 -21.79
CA ARG A 17 2.09 3.60 -22.52
C ARG A 17 2.79 3.66 -23.88
N GLU A 18 4.05 3.24 -23.97
CA GLU A 18 4.77 3.17 -25.24
C GLU A 18 4.05 2.25 -26.23
N VAL A 19 3.55 1.09 -25.79
CA VAL A 19 2.75 0.19 -26.63
C VAL A 19 1.39 0.83 -26.98
N ALA A 20 0.69 1.40 -26.00
CA ALA A 20 -0.61 2.04 -26.19
C ALA A 20 -0.57 3.24 -27.16
N MET A 21 0.58 3.93 -27.25
CA MET A 21 0.80 5.04 -28.18
C MET A 21 0.70 4.65 -29.66
N HIS A 22 0.90 3.36 -29.99
CA HIS A 22 0.86 2.86 -31.35
C HIS A 22 -0.55 2.41 -31.79
N VAL A 23 -1.54 2.48 -30.89
CA VAL A 23 -2.94 2.14 -31.19
C VAL A 23 -3.59 3.27 -31.99
N GLN A 24 -4.35 2.92 -33.03
CA GLN A 24 -5.09 3.87 -33.85
C GLN A 24 -6.59 3.50 -33.89
N PRO A 25 -7.50 4.43 -33.57
CA PRO A 25 -7.24 5.82 -33.13
C PRO A 25 -6.54 5.89 -31.76
N PRO A 26 -5.86 7.01 -31.44
CA PRO A 26 -5.23 7.19 -30.13
C PRO A 26 -6.25 7.03 -28.99
N LEU A 27 -5.82 6.36 -27.92
CA LEU A 27 -6.68 6.16 -26.75
C LEU A 27 -6.95 7.47 -26.02
N SER A 28 -8.20 7.69 -25.64
CA SER A 28 -8.56 8.74 -24.69
C SER A 28 -8.00 8.44 -23.30
N GLU A 29 -7.91 9.46 -22.44
CA GLU A 29 -7.41 9.29 -21.07
C GLU A 29 -8.24 8.26 -20.27
N LYS A 30 -9.56 8.24 -20.50
CA LYS A 30 -10.48 7.28 -19.87
C LYS A 30 -10.20 5.84 -20.32
N GLU A 31 -9.94 5.65 -21.61
CA GLU A 31 -9.58 4.34 -22.15
C GLU A 31 -8.21 3.90 -21.65
N MET A 32 -7.23 4.81 -21.59
CA MET A 32 -5.93 4.52 -20.99
C MET A 32 -6.05 4.08 -19.53
N VAL A 33 -6.86 4.78 -18.73
CA VAL A 33 -7.12 4.44 -17.33
C VAL A 33 -7.74 3.05 -17.22
N THR A 34 -8.79 2.79 -17.99
CA THR A 34 -9.55 1.53 -17.91
C THR A 34 -8.69 0.35 -18.34
N MET A 35 -8.05 0.43 -19.51
CA MET A 35 -7.23 -0.65 -20.04
C MET A 35 -5.99 -0.90 -19.19
N PHE A 36 -5.37 0.14 -18.61
CA PHE A 36 -4.22 -0.05 -17.73
C PHE A 36 -4.60 -0.87 -16.49
N ILE A 37 -5.70 -0.52 -15.80
CA ILE A 37 -6.16 -1.22 -14.60
C ILE A 37 -6.43 -2.71 -14.91
N GLU A 38 -7.05 -3.01 -16.06
CA GLU A 38 -7.34 -4.38 -16.49
C GLU A 38 -6.08 -5.25 -16.67
N THR A 39 -4.92 -4.63 -16.92
CA THR A 39 -3.65 -5.35 -17.07
C THR A 39 -2.91 -5.63 -15.76
N LEU A 40 -3.41 -5.09 -14.64
CA LEU A 40 -2.75 -5.22 -13.34
C LEU A 40 -3.13 -6.51 -12.63
N GLN A 41 -2.23 -6.96 -11.75
CA GLN A 41 -2.48 -8.12 -10.90
C GLN A 41 -3.52 -7.79 -9.81
N LEU A 42 -4.22 -8.82 -9.32
CA LEU A 42 -5.38 -8.70 -8.43
C LEU A 42 -5.20 -7.72 -7.24
N PRO A 43 -4.08 -7.71 -6.49
CA PRO A 43 -3.90 -6.78 -5.37
C PRO A 43 -3.90 -5.31 -5.77
N PHE A 44 -3.47 -4.99 -6.99
CA PHE A 44 -3.51 -3.64 -7.54
C PHE A 44 -4.89 -3.34 -8.13
N TYR A 45 -5.46 -4.28 -8.88
CA TYR A 45 -6.79 -4.14 -9.47
C TYR A 45 -7.86 -3.83 -8.40
N GLU A 46 -7.94 -4.61 -7.32
CA GLU A 46 -8.93 -4.40 -6.25
C GLU A 46 -8.83 -3.03 -5.59
N LYS A 47 -7.59 -2.53 -5.41
CA LYS A 47 -7.35 -1.22 -4.80
C LYS A 47 -7.62 -0.08 -5.77
N MET A 48 -7.43 -0.30 -7.06
CA MET A 48 -7.62 0.73 -8.07
C MET A 48 -9.05 0.83 -8.58
N VAL A 49 -9.75 -0.28 -8.82
CA VAL A 49 -11.09 -0.29 -9.43
C VAL A 49 -12.14 0.49 -8.61
N GLY A 50 -11.96 0.59 -7.30
CA GLY A 50 -12.84 1.33 -6.40
C GLY A 50 -12.66 2.85 -6.42
N SER A 51 -11.73 3.38 -7.23
CA SER A 51 -11.39 4.80 -7.27
C SER A 51 -11.68 5.41 -8.64
N ILE A 52 -12.08 6.68 -8.66
CA ILE A 52 -12.37 7.42 -9.88
C ILE A 52 -11.09 8.14 -10.33
N TYR A 53 -10.40 7.59 -11.32
CA TYR A 53 -9.24 8.23 -11.93
C TYR A 53 -9.63 8.95 -13.20
N THR A 54 -9.15 10.18 -13.34
CA THR A 54 -9.37 10.97 -14.56
C THR A 54 -8.12 11.06 -15.43
N LYS A 55 -6.95 10.73 -14.86
CA LYS A 55 -5.65 10.76 -15.54
C LYS A 55 -4.86 9.50 -15.25
N PHE A 56 -4.15 9.01 -16.26
CA PHE A 56 -3.22 7.88 -16.16
C PHE A 56 -2.07 8.18 -15.20
N PHE A 57 -1.60 9.42 -15.12
CA PHE A 57 -0.55 9.78 -14.17
C PHE A 57 -0.98 9.49 -12.71
N ASP A 58 -2.24 9.76 -12.37
CA ASP A 58 -2.78 9.51 -11.04
C ASP A 58 -2.74 8.01 -10.68
N LEU A 59 -2.98 7.14 -11.67
CA LEU A 59 -2.85 5.68 -11.51
C LEU A 59 -1.42 5.26 -11.19
N VAL A 60 -0.43 5.82 -11.91
CA VAL A 60 0.97 5.49 -11.68
C VAL A 60 1.37 5.86 -10.26
N VAL A 61 1.05 7.08 -9.83
CA VAL A 61 1.37 7.56 -8.48
C VAL A 61 0.72 6.66 -7.43
N ILE A 62 -0.60 6.46 -7.48
CA ILE A 62 -1.33 5.69 -6.48
C ILE A 62 -0.88 4.24 -6.45
N GLY A 63 -0.55 3.69 -7.61
CA GLY A 63 -0.02 2.35 -7.70
C GLY A 63 1.40 2.20 -7.14
N GLU A 64 2.26 3.21 -7.24
CA GLU A 64 3.55 3.22 -6.52
C GLU A 64 3.34 3.19 -5.00
N TRP A 65 2.33 3.90 -4.48
CA TRP A 65 1.97 3.85 -3.05
C TRP A 65 1.44 2.47 -2.64
N ILE A 66 0.63 1.83 -3.47
CA ILE A 66 0.16 0.46 -3.23
C ILE A 66 1.33 -0.51 -3.23
N GLU A 67 2.24 -0.40 -4.20
CA GLU A 67 3.43 -1.25 -4.30
C GLU A 67 4.32 -1.11 -3.06
N LEU A 68 4.52 0.13 -2.57
CA LEU A 68 5.20 0.39 -1.30
C LEU A 68 4.46 -0.21 -0.10
N GLY A 69 3.13 -0.08 -0.06
CA GLY A 69 2.29 -0.67 0.99
C GLY A 69 2.39 -2.20 1.04
N VAL A 70 2.45 -2.85 -0.13
CA VAL A 70 2.66 -4.30 -0.26
C VAL A 70 4.06 -4.69 0.22
N ARG A 71 5.11 -4.00 -0.26
CA ARG A 71 6.50 -4.25 0.17
C ARG A 71 6.69 -4.11 1.68
N ASN A 72 6.03 -3.12 2.28
CA ASN A 72 6.14 -2.85 3.71
C ASN A 72 5.19 -3.70 4.57
N GLY A 73 4.46 -4.65 3.97
CA GLY A 73 3.51 -5.52 4.67
C GLY A 73 2.25 -4.81 5.20
N ARG A 74 2.01 -3.55 4.80
CA ARG A 74 0.82 -2.77 5.16
C ARG A 74 -0.41 -3.16 4.34
N ILE A 75 -0.19 -3.72 3.15
CA ILE A 75 -1.24 -4.23 2.25
C ILE A 75 -0.97 -5.73 2.02
N SER A 76 -1.99 -6.55 2.21
CA SER A 76 -1.88 -8.00 2.00
C SER A 76 -1.74 -8.35 0.52
N HIS A 77 -0.70 -9.12 0.18
CA HIS A 77 -0.52 -9.67 -1.15
C HIS A 77 -1.24 -11.02 -1.25
N MET A 78 -2.47 -11.04 -1.74
CA MET A 78 -3.28 -12.27 -1.80
C MET A 78 -2.71 -13.37 -2.72
N ALA A 79 -1.80 -13.03 -3.62
CA ALA A 79 -1.17 -14.00 -4.52
C ALA A 79 -0.12 -14.91 -3.84
N SER A 80 0.14 -14.75 -2.53
CA SER A 80 1.13 -15.55 -1.79
C SER A 80 0.58 -16.30 -0.57
N ARG A 81 -0.68 -16.76 -0.61
CA ARG A 81 -1.16 -17.77 0.36
C ARG A 81 -0.74 -19.18 -0.03
N THR A 82 0.55 -19.38 -0.24
CA THR A 82 1.17 -20.72 -0.30
C THR A 82 2.60 -20.63 0.22
N THR A 83 2.81 -21.25 1.38
CA THR A 83 4.10 -21.49 2.06
C THR A 83 4.76 -20.21 2.63
N LEU A 84 4.71 -19.95 3.94
CA LEU A 84 5.65 -20.52 4.89
C LEU A 84 5.02 -20.55 6.29
N ALA A 85 4.39 -21.68 6.62
CA ALA A 85 4.38 -22.15 7.99
C ALA A 85 5.78 -22.70 8.30
N LYS A 86 6.26 -22.43 9.53
CA LYS A 86 7.44 -22.98 10.23
C LYS A 86 8.77 -22.22 10.02
N LYS A 87 9.22 -21.53 11.08
CA LYS A 87 10.15 -22.16 12.03
C LYS A 87 10.23 -21.39 13.36
N ALA A 88 9.97 -22.12 14.43
CA ALA A 88 10.33 -21.78 15.78
C ALA A 88 11.86 -21.67 15.92
N VAL A 89 12.33 -20.73 16.74
CA VAL A 89 13.61 -20.85 17.44
C VAL A 89 13.30 -20.81 18.94
N LYS A 90 13.27 -22.00 19.53
CA LYS A 90 13.47 -22.20 20.97
C LYS A 90 14.93 -21.79 21.28
N LYS A 91 15.14 -20.99 22.31
CA LYS A 91 16.42 -20.89 23.02
C LYS A 91 16.14 -21.20 24.49
N GLY A 92 16.78 -22.26 24.98
CA GLY A 92 16.64 -22.74 26.36
C GLY A 92 17.65 -22.12 27.32
N GLU A 93 17.51 -22.57 28.58
CA GLU A 93 18.35 -22.44 29.79
C GLU A 93 18.04 -21.20 30.67
N ALA A 94 17.27 -21.32 31.77
CA ALA A 94 17.57 -21.87 33.12
C ALA A 94 18.50 -20.91 33.92
N ASN A 95 18.24 -20.32 35.11
CA ASN A 95 17.38 -20.57 36.28
C ASN A 95 17.22 -19.25 37.09
N ILE A 96 16.16 -19.10 37.91
CA ILE A 96 16.18 -18.71 39.35
C ILE A 96 14.73 -18.64 39.89
N VAL A 97 14.53 -19.34 41.01
CA VAL A 97 13.34 -19.49 41.87
C VAL A 97 13.11 -18.16 42.64
N THR A 98 11.90 -17.59 42.84
CA THR A 98 10.87 -17.95 43.85
C THR A 98 9.68 -16.94 43.77
N THR A 99 8.53 -17.36 44.34
CA THR A 99 7.38 -16.60 44.90
C THR A 99 6.22 -16.08 44.01
N ASP A 100 5.14 -16.88 44.00
CA ASP A 100 3.72 -16.57 44.31
C ASP A 100 3.06 -15.25 43.85
N ARG A 101 2.14 -15.34 42.85
CA ARG A 101 0.70 -14.95 42.89
C ARG A 101 0.11 -14.59 41.51
N THR A 102 -0.92 -15.36 41.16
CA THR A 102 -2.22 -15.01 40.56
C THR A 102 -2.37 -13.82 39.60
N SER A 103 -3.07 -14.08 38.49
CA SER A 103 -3.94 -13.16 37.72
C SER A 103 -3.52 -12.85 36.28
N ASN A 104 -4.18 -13.57 35.36
CA ASN A 104 -4.62 -13.21 34.01
C ASN A 104 -4.48 -11.72 33.57
N GLY A 105 -3.94 -11.50 32.36
CA GLY A 105 -4.13 -10.25 31.59
C GLY A 105 -2.97 -9.87 30.67
N THR A 106 -3.14 -10.09 29.37
CA THR A 106 -2.24 -9.65 28.27
C THR A 106 -2.01 -8.12 28.22
N PRO A 107 -0.81 -7.64 27.87
CA PRO A 107 -0.50 -6.20 27.82
C PRO A 107 -0.94 -5.56 26.48
N GLN A 108 -1.86 -4.60 26.52
CA GLN A 108 -2.01 -3.59 25.47
C GLN A 108 -0.99 -2.47 25.71
N LYS A 109 0.01 -2.33 24.83
CA LYS A 109 0.76 -1.07 24.67
C LYS A 109 0.24 -0.36 23.43
N THR A 110 -0.71 0.54 23.65
CA THR A 110 -1.17 1.52 22.67
C THR A 110 -0.07 2.56 22.45
N PHE A 111 0.68 2.45 21.35
CA PHE A 111 1.47 3.58 20.86
C PHE A 111 0.52 4.56 20.17
N GLY A 112 0.03 5.53 20.95
CA GLY A 112 -0.76 6.63 20.45
C GLY A 112 0.09 7.54 19.58
N PHE A 113 -0.06 7.45 18.26
CA PHE A 113 0.30 8.54 17.36
C PHE A 113 -0.90 9.48 17.29
N GLN A 114 -0.83 10.60 18.02
CA GLN A 114 -1.70 11.75 17.80
C GLN A 114 -1.03 12.70 16.81
N PRO A 115 -1.59 12.94 15.61
CA PRO A 115 -1.14 14.05 14.78
C PRO A 115 -1.63 15.37 15.41
N VAL A 116 -0.68 16.23 15.80
CA VAL A 116 -0.97 17.61 16.19
C VAL A 116 -1.35 18.39 14.93
N PHE A 117 -2.64 18.64 14.74
CA PHE A 117 -3.12 19.65 13.80
C PHE A 117 -2.94 21.02 14.44
N GLN A 118 -1.86 21.72 14.11
CA GLN A 118 -1.73 23.15 14.42
C GLN A 118 -2.60 23.96 13.46
N SER A 119 -3.83 24.26 13.87
CA SER A 119 -4.62 25.31 13.25
C SER A 119 -4.07 26.67 13.66
N LYS A 120 -3.43 27.39 12.73
CA LYS A 120 -3.03 28.78 12.95
C LYS A 120 -4.20 29.68 12.56
N ALA A 121 -4.85 30.29 13.54
CA ALA A 121 -5.93 31.25 13.31
C ALA A 121 -5.41 32.52 12.62
N PRO A 122 -6.21 33.20 11.78
CA PRO A 122 -5.82 34.46 11.16
C PRO A 122 -5.81 35.61 12.19
N ALA A 123 -4.86 36.53 12.01
CA ALA A 123 -4.71 37.72 12.85
C ALA A 123 -5.95 38.64 12.72
N ARG A 124 -6.49 39.03 13.87
CA ARG A 124 -7.61 39.97 14.00
C ARG A 124 -7.11 41.39 13.65
N LEU A 125 -7.67 41.99 12.59
CA LEU A 125 -7.44 43.40 12.25
C LEU A 125 -8.13 44.30 13.29
N HIS A 126 -7.33 45.07 14.05
CA HIS A 126 -7.83 46.16 14.88
C HIS A 126 -8.29 47.30 13.97
N HIS A 127 -9.59 47.62 14.02
CA HIS A 127 -10.11 48.88 13.52
C HIS A 127 -9.78 49.98 14.53
N LYS A 128 -9.23 51.08 14.02
CA LYS A 128 -9.33 52.41 14.64
C LYS A 128 -10.15 53.27 13.71
#